data_AF-A0A4R4R2Q4-F1
#
_entry.id   AF-A0A4R4R2Q4-F1
#
_cell.length_a   1.000
_cell.length_b   1.000
_cell.length_c   1.000
_cell.angle_alpha   90.00
_cell.angle_beta   90.00
_cell.angle_gamma   90.00
#
_symmetry.space_group_name_H-M   'P 1'
#
loop_
_entity.id
_entity.type
_entity.pdbx_description
1 polymer ?
#
loop_
_entity_poly.entity_id
_entity_poly.type
_entity_poly.pdbx_seq_one_letter_code
_entity_poly.pdbx_strand_id
1 'polypeptide(L)'
;MALKSTVMSVLSIGAAYSVIVDRLPGWAAYPARHTSYRMFTLQPGQIGRYRANLRFTGCACAPRWCYESWTVHIAFTPPRPDLFLSGVADRDVDQRVHLYGGSARRAALHRAS
;
A
#
# COMPACT_ATOMS: atom_id res chain seq x y z
N MET A 1 -22.64 -3.12 -10.25
CA MET A 1 -21.24 -2.64 -10.33
C MET A 1 -20.86 -2.11 -8.96
N ALA A 2 -20.19 -2.90 -8.12
CA ALA A 2 -19.84 -2.49 -6.76
C ALA A 2 -18.46 -1.83 -6.76
N LEU A 3 -18.37 -0.61 -6.20
CA LEU A 3 -17.09 0.08 -6.00
C LEU A 3 -16.22 -0.73 -5.04
N LYS A 4 -15.09 -1.23 -5.53
CA LYS A 4 -14.10 -1.98 -4.74
C LYS A 4 -13.18 -0.99 -4.04
N SER A 5 -13.64 -0.36 -2.97
CA SER A 5 -12.86 0.71 -2.34
C SER A 5 -11.92 0.15 -1.27
N THR A 6 -10.63 0.02 -1.59
CA THR A 6 -9.61 0.17 -0.54
C THR A 6 -9.54 1.65 -0.22
N VAL A 7 -10.16 2.06 0.87
CA VAL A 7 -10.16 3.46 1.29
C VAL A 7 -8.91 3.70 2.14
N MET A 8 -8.13 4.72 1.77
CA MET A 8 -7.08 5.26 2.63
C MET A 8 -7.62 6.51 3.29
N SER A 9 -7.40 6.64 4.60
CA SER A 9 -7.76 7.85 5.33
C SER A 9 -6.51 8.61 5.72
N VAL A 10 -6.57 9.92 5.54
CA VAL A 10 -5.53 10.88 5.91
C VAL A 10 -6.11 11.78 7.00
N LEU A 11 -5.53 11.75 8.19
CA LEU A 11 -5.87 12.65 9.29
C LEU A 11 -4.69 13.60 9.56
N SER A 12 -4.97 14.91 9.67
CA SER A 12 -4.00 15.96 10.00
C SER A 12 -4.38 16.62 11.33
N ILE A 13 -3.41 16.84 12.22
CA ILE A 13 -3.58 17.57 13.50
C ILE A 13 -2.45 18.62 13.60
N GLY A 14 -2.77 19.86 14.00
CA GLY A 14 -2.03 21.11 13.68
C GLY A 14 -0.69 21.44 14.38
N ALA A 15 -0.14 22.59 13.92
CA ALA A 15 1.05 23.37 14.31
C ALA A 15 2.44 22.69 14.26
N ALA A 16 2.56 21.43 14.69
CA ALA A 16 3.68 20.53 14.38
C ALA A 16 3.12 19.38 13.54
N TYR A 17 2.54 19.77 12.40
CA TYR A 17 1.50 19.01 11.75
C TYR A 17 2.09 17.83 10.98
N SER A 18 1.68 16.63 11.37
CA SER A 18 2.01 15.38 10.70
C SER A 18 0.74 14.76 10.13
N VAL A 19 0.87 14.11 8.98
CA VAL A 19 -0.21 13.37 8.33
C VAL A 19 -0.10 11.91 8.74
N ILE A 20 -1.17 11.39 9.35
CA ILE A 20 -1.30 9.97 9.64
C ILE A 20 -2.01 9.32 8.47
N VAL A 21 -1.40 8.26 7.92
CA VAL A 21 -1.98 7.44 6.87
C VAL A 21 -2.35 6.09 7.44
N ASP A 22 -3.65 5.82 7.45
CA ASP A 22 -4.20 4.55 7.88
C ASP A 22 -4.79 3.79 6.67
N ARG A 23 -4.60 2.48 6.66
CA ARG A 23 -5.34 1.57 5.78
C ARG A 23 -6.67 1.25 6.44
N LEU A 24 -7.79 1.50 5.76
CA LEU A 24 -9.09 1.04 6.22
C LEU A 24 -9.35 -0.43 5.85
N PRO A 25 -10.34 -1.09 6.47
CA PRO A 25 -10.67 -2.47 6.19
C PRO A 25 -11.08 -2.65 4.73
N GLY A 26 -10.46 -3.62 4.04
CA GLY A 26 -10.86 -4.03 2.69
C GLY A 26 -11.65 -5.32 2.75
N TRP A 27 -12.85 -5.36 2.17
CA TRP A 27 -13.73 -6.53 2.22
C TRP A 27 -13.41 -7.62 1.19
N ALA A 28 -12.62 -7.31 0.17
CA ALA A 28 -12.41 -8.20 -0.96
C ALA A 28 -10.94 -8.48 -1.27
N ALA A 29 -9.99 -8.11 -0.40
CA ALA A 29 -8.57 -8.10 -0.74
C ALA A 29 -7.76 -9.13 0.09
N TYR A 30 -7.62 -10.35 -0.41
CA TYR A 30 -6.77 -11.37 0.21
C TYR A 30 -5.28 -11.09 -0.06
N PRO A 31 -4.34 -11.30 0.89
CA PRO A 31 -4.50 -11.90 2.23
C PRO A 31 -4.72 -10.88 3.37
N ALA A 32 -4.96 -9.61 3.05
CA ALA A 32 -5.03 -8.57 4.06
C ALA A 32 -6.26 -8.75 4.96
N ARG A 33 -6.02 -8.82 6.27
CA ARG A 33 -7.09 -8.94 7.27
C ARG A 33 -8.01 -7.73 7.19
N HIS A 34 -9.28 -7.93 7.54
CA HIS A 34 -10.35 -6.93 7.62
C HIS A 34 -10.15 -5.88 8.74
N THR A 35 -8.91 -5.52 9.06
CA THR A 35 -8.58 -4.65 10.19
C THR A 35 -7.94 -3.37 9.67
N SER A 36 -8.38 -2.23 10.21
CA SER A 36 -7.66 -0.98 10.01
C SER A 36 -6.28 -1.08 10.66
N TYR A 37 -5.25 -0.51 10.02
CA TYR A 37 -3.94 -0.38 10.65
C TYR A 37 -3.21 0.87 10.15
N ARG A 38 -2.32 1.40 10.99
CA ARG A 38 -1.48 2.55 10.64
C ARG A 38 -0.37 2.13 9.69
N MET A 39 -0.34 2.73 8.51
CA MET A 39 0.73 2.50 7.56
C MET A 39 1.98 3.31 7.94
N PHE A 40 1.84 4.64 8.02
CA PHE A 40 2.93 5.54 8.34
C PHE A 40 2.43 6.93 8.74
N THR A 41 3.32 7.71 9.34
CA THR A 41 3.15 9.14 9.61
C THR A 41 4.14 9.92 8.75
N LEU A 42 3.65 10.94 8.04
CA LEU A 42 4.44 11.84 7.21
C LEU A 42 4.59 13.20 7.89
N GLN A 43 5.82 13.69 7.93
CA GLN A 43 6.12 15.09 8.23
C GLN A 43 6.00 15.95 6.97
N PRO A 44 5.89 17.28 7.09
CA PRO A 44 5.88 18.17 5.93
C PRO A 44 7.10 17.93 5.03
N GLY A 45 6.88 17.84 3.73
CA GLY A 45 7.89 17.51 2.73
C GLY A 45 8.06 16.02 2.45
N GLN A 46 7.53 15.13 3.30
CA GLN A 46 7.77 13.69 3.15
C GLN A 46 6.80 13.02 2.17
N ILE A 47 7.29 11.94 1.56
CA ILE A 47 6.55 11.07 0.65
C ILE A 47 6.49 9.65 1.22
N GLY A 48 5.28 9.11 1.30
CA GLY A 48 5.01 7.72 1.63
C GLY A 48 4.69 6.90 0.37
N ARG A 49 5.12 5.65 0.35
CA ARG A 49 4.79 4.66 -0.68
C ARG A 49 4.21 3.41 -0.05
N TYR A 50 3.08 2.97 -0.58
CA TYR A 50 2.44 1.72 -0.22
C TYR A 50 2.33 0.81 -1.44
N ARG A 51 2.76 -0.45 -1.29
CA ARG A 51 2.73 -1.46 -2.35
C ARG A 51 2.02 -2.71 -1.87
N ALA A 52 1.13 -3.27 -2.68
CA ALA A 52 0.46 -4.53 -2.35
C ALA A 52 0.00 -5.31 -3.58
N ASN A 53 -0.04 -6.62 -3.45
CA ASN A 53 -0.70 -7.51 -4.40
C ASN A 53 -2.01 -7.96 -3.76
N LEU A 54 -3.12 -7.62 -4.39
CA LEU A 54 -4.45 -7.89 -3.87
C LEU A 54 -5.15 -8.90 -4.78
N ARG A 55 -5.79 -9.89 -4.15
CA ARG A 55 -6.64 -10.87 -4.84
C ARG A 55 -8.08 -10.65 -4.40
N PHE A 56 -8.98 -10.51 -5.37
CA PHE A 56 -10.40 -10.29 -5.14
C PHE A 56 -11.25 -11.30 -5.88
N THR A 57 -12.36 -11.69 -5.26
CA THR A 57 -13.46 -12.38 -5.95
C THR A 57 -14.41 -11.35 -6.54
N GLY A 58 -14.91 -11.59 -7.75
CA GLY A 58 -16.06 -10.88 -8.34
C GLY A 58 -17.35 -11.07 -7.52
N CYS A 59 -18.53 -10.88 -8.14
CA CYS A 59 -19.77 -11.12 -7.40
C CYS A 59 -19.84 -12.58 -6.91
N ALA A 60 -20.47 -12.80 -5.77
CA ALA A 60 -20.73 -14.15 -5.25
C ALA A 60 -21.51 -15.02 -6.25
N CYS A 61 -22.33 -14.38 -7.09
CA CYS A 61 -23.09 -15.01 -8.17
C CYS A 61 -22.27 -15.49 -9.38
N ALA A 62 -21.03 -15.03 -9.54
CA ALA A 62 -20.15 -15.34 -10.66
C ALA A 62 -18.69 -15.15 -10.23
N PRO A 63 -18.15 -16.07 -9.41
CA PRO A 63 -16.85 -15.90 -8.80
C PRO A 63 -15.76 -15.93 -9.88
N ARG A 64 -15.25 -14.76 -10.23
CA ARG A 64 -14.02 -14.59 -10.99
C ARG A 64 -12.94 -14.08 -10.07
N TRP A 65 -11.75 -14.67 -10.15
CA TRP A 65 -10.59 -14.18 -9.44
C TRP A 65 -9.92 -13.08 -10.27
N CYS A 66 -9.75 -11.91 -9.67
CA CYS A 66 -8.95 -10.83 -10.21
C CYS A 66 -7.72 -10.63 -9.33
N TYR A 67 -6.59 -10.43 -9.98
CA TYR A 67 -5.33 -10.09 -9.32
C TYR A 67 -4.98 -8.66 -9.72
N GLU A 68 -4.67 -7.83 -8.73
CA GLU A 68 -4.22 -6.47 -8.98
C GLU A 68 -2.94 -6.21 -8.19
N SER A 69 -2.04 -5.44 -8.80
CA SER A 69 -0.84 -4.90 -8.14
C SER A 69 -1.05 -3.41 -7.96
N TRP A 70 -0.94 -2.95 -6.72
CA TRP A 70 -1.18 -1.58 -6.33
C TRP A 70 0.14 -0.94 -5.91
N THR A 71 0.38 0.28 -6.38
CA THR A 71 1.40 1.18 -5.87
C THR A 71 0.75 2.54 -5.64
N VAL A 72 0.71 2.98 -4.38
CA VAL A 72 0.13 4.25 -3.98
C VAL A 72 1.24 5.12 -3.43
N HIS A 73 1.34 6.35 -3.93
CA HIS A 73 2.20 7.37 -3.36
C HIS A 73 1.35 8.43 -2.70
N ILE A 74 1.73 8.84 -1.50
CA ILE A 74 1.07 9.88 -0.70
C ILE A 74 2.14 10.87 -0.31
N ALA A 75 1.93 12.14 -0.62
CA ALA A 75 2.91 13.18 -0.36
C ALA A 75 2.31 14.23 0.59
N PHE A 76 3.08 14.63 1.59
CA PHE A 76 2.74 15.76 2.45
C PHE A 76 3.51 17.01 2.04
N THR A 77 3.34 17.40 0.78
CA THR A 77 4.01 18.55 0.18
C THR A 77 3.08 19.16 -0.88
N PRO A 78 3.25 20.45 -1.23
CA PRO A 78 2.54 21.04 -2.35
C PRO A 78 2.64 20.18 -3.63
N PRO A 79 1.54 20.06 -4.41
CA PRO A 79 1.52 19.26 -5.62
C PRO A 79 2.50 19.82 -6.66
N ARG A 80 3.26 18.93 -7.30
CA ARG A 80 4.17 19.25 -8.41
C ARG A 80 4.06 18.16 -9.49
N PRO A 81 4.25 18.49 -10.79
CA PRO A 81 4.06 17.52 -11.88
C PRO A 81 4.97 16.28 -11.82
N ASP A 82 6.17 16.43 -11.26
CA ASP A 82 7.21 15.41 -11.20
C ASP A 82 7.32 14.70 -9.84
N LEU A 83 6.46 15.08 -8.89
CA LEU A 83 6.56 14.70 -7.47
C LEU A 83 6.70 13.18 -7.24
N PHE A 84 6.05 12.37 -8.07
CA PHE A 84 6.06 10.92 -7.96
C PHE A 84 6.86 10.21 -9.06
N LEU A 85 7.47 10.97 -9.98
CA LEU A 85 8.26 10.40 -11.09
C LEU A 85 9.68 10.06 -10.65
N SER A 86 10.25 10.84 -9.72
CA SER A 86 11.64 10.73 -9.27
C SER A 86 11.80 10.63 -7.74
N GLY A 87 10.72 10.84 -6.98
CA GLY A 87 10.76 10.88 -5.52
C GLY A 87 11.11 9.53 -4.90
N VAL A 88 12.20 9.50 -4.12
CA VAL A 88 12.46 8.41 -3.18
C VAL A 88 11.49 8.58 -2.01
N ALA A 89 10.74 7.52 -1.68
CA ALA A 89 9.82 7.57 -0.55
C ALA A 89 10.58 7.54 0.78
N ASP A 90 10.30 8.50 1.66
CA ASP A 90 10.79 8.53 3.03
C ASP A 90 10.23 7.37 3.87
N ARG A 91 8.99 6.98 3.58
CA ARG A 91 8.29 5.87 4.23
C ARG A 91 7.82 4.88 3.17
N ASP A 92 8.19 3.62 3.30
CA ASP A 92 7.80 2.56 2.36
C ASP A 92 7.20 1.38 3.12
N VAL A 93 5.97 1.03 2.76
CA VAL A 93 5.29 -0.17 3.24
C VAL A 93 5.04 -1.08 2.05
N ASP A 94 5.77 -2.20 2.01
CA ASP A 94 5.60 -3.24 0.98
C ASP A 94 4.88 -4.45 1.57
N GLN A 95 3.64 -4.64 1.16
CA GLN A 95 2.79 -5.79 1.51
C GLN A 95 2.53 -6.69 0.30
N ARG A 96 3.36 -6.61 -0.74
CA ARG A 96 3.28 -7.56 -1.85
C ARG A 96 3.63 -8.95 -1.34
N VAL A 97 2.71 -9.88 -1.52
CA VAL A 97 2.98 -11.29 -1.25
C VAL A 97 3.58 -11.97 -2.48
N HIS A 98 4.54 -12.85 -2.23
CA HIS A 98 5.15 -13.70 -3.26
C HIS A 98 4.56 -15.10 -3.17
N LEU A 99 3.78 -15.50 -4.17
CA LEU A 99 3.06 -16.78 -4.18
C LEU A 99 3.98 -18.02 -4.23
N TYR A 100 5.28 -17.85 -4.51
CA TYR A 100 6.23 -18.96 -4.72
C TYR A 100 7.59 -18.76 -4.01
N GLY A 101 7.63 -18.13 -2.83
CA GLY A 101 8.86 -18.05 -2.03
C GLY A 101 9.87 -16.98 -2.49
N GLY A 102 9.36 -15.81 -2.88
CA GLY A 102 10.19 -14.65 -3.26
C GLY A 102 11.17 -14.21 -2.14
N SER A 103 12.18 -13.41 -2.54
CA SER A 103 13.34 -12.84 -1.81
C SER A 103 14.10 -13.76 -0.82
N ALA A 104 13.43 -14.52 0.04
CA ALA A 104 14.00 -15.55 0.91
C ALA A 104 14.82 -16.60 0.15
N ARG A 105 14.37 -17.06 -1.03
CA ARG A 105 15.13 -18.00 -1.87
C ARG A 105 16.41 -17.37 -2.45
N ARG A 106 16.41 -16.07 -2.75
CA ARG A 106 17.57 -15.37 -3.32
C ARG A 106 18.62 -15.04 -2.26
N ALA A 107 18.19 -14.74 -1.02
CA ALA A 107 19.10 -14.60 0.12
C ALA A 107 19.76 -15.93 0.52
N ALA A 108 19.04 -17.05 0.41
CA ALA A 108 19.59 -18.38 0.67
C ALA A 108 20.68 -18.76 -0.35
N LEU A 109 20.51 -18.40 -1.63
CA LEU A 109 21.52 -18.66 -2.67
C LEU A 109 22.79 -17.80 -2.51
N HIS A 110 22.67 -16.56 -2.03
CA HIS A 110 23.84 -15.69 -1.80
C HIS A 110 24.69 -16.06 -0.57
N ARG A 111 24.12 -16.78 0.39
CA ARG A 111 24.88 -17.28 1.57
C ARG A 111 25.55 -18.64 1.34
N ALA A 112 25.21 -19.30 0.24
CA ALA A 112 25.73 -20.62 -0.14
C ALA A 112 26.78 -20.54 -1.26
N SER A 113 27.25 -19.33 -1.60
CA SER A 113 28.28 -19.06 -2.60
C SER A 113 29.56 -18.55 -1.94
#